data_AF-A0A668VB04-F1
#
_entry.id   AF-A0A668VB04-F1
#
_cell.length_a   1.000
_cell.length_b   1.000
_cell.length_c   1.000
_cell.angle_alpha   90.00
_cell.angle_beta   90.00
_cell.angle_gamma   90.00
#
_symmetry.space_group_name_H-M   'P 1'
#
loop_
_entity.id
_entity.type
_entity.pdbx_description
1 polymer ?
#
loop_
_entity_poly.entity_id
_entity_poly.type
_entity_poly.pdbx_seq_one_letter_code
_entity_poly.pdbx_strand_id
1 'polypeptide(L)'
;VFYFTPALLLLVLTCPLWQVSQSVPLMAKEPMRESCVLYARTLLQNITDVLNQKTLFSGIDCMKQNMELYKNTSTPSACAPQVPTLNTRFKSKMMFDIYCGCDLKHYYKVLAAQPVGTLLFSLRELMEVCDCTQLLSIFTAAANLGTSFDQRLHLCKVLKGFQVRAITINRVIAYMTSDEYTK
;
A
#
# COMPACT_ATOMS: atom_id res chain seq x y z
N VAL A 1 -12.35 0.04 72.89
CA VAL A 1 -11.76 1.32 72.44
C VAL A 1 -11.20 1.09 71.04
N PHE A 2 -11.89 1.59 70.02
CA PHE A 2 -11.43 1.53 68.63
C PHE A 2 -10.45 2.68 68.38
N TYR A 3 -9.18 2.37 68.10
CA TYR A 3 -8.23 3.38 67.65
C TYR A 3 -8.27 3.49 66.12
N PHE A 4 -8.96 4.54 65.67
CA PHE A 4 -8.88 5.08 64.32
C PHE A 4 -7.55 5.83 64.19
N THR A 5 -6.65 5.40 63.31
CA THR A 5 -5.42 6.12 62.98
C THR A 5 -5.63 7.01 61.75
N PRO A 6 -5.51 8.35 61.87
CA PRO A 6 -5.56 9.26 60.73
C PRO A 6 -4.13 9.51 60.25
N ALA A 7 -3.69 8.77 59.24
CA ALA A 7 -2.42 9.03 58.55
C ALA A 7 -2.61 8.87 57.04
N LEU A 8 -3.62 9.56 56.52
CA LEU A 8 -3.80 9.87 55.11
C LEU A 8 -3.71 11.37 55.00
N LEU A 9 -2.56 11.88 54.54
CA LEU A 9 -2.38 13.10 53.74
C LEU A 9 -0.89 13.46 53.76
N LEU A 10 -0.33 13.74 52.57
CA LEU A 10 1.03 14.19 52.27
C LEU A 10 2.04 13.09 51.91
N LEU A 11 1.90 12.55 50.69
CA LEU A 11 3.04 12.20 49.80
C LEU A 11 2.52 11.91 48.38
N VAL A 12 1.84 12.90 47.79
CA VAL A 12 1.53 12.95 46.35
C VAL A 12 2.17 14.22 45.84
N LEU A 13 3.47 14.21 45.56
CA LEU A 13 4.19 15.26 44.80
C LEU A 13 5.64 14.84 44.53
N THR A 14 5.81 13.70 43.84
CA THR A 14 7.05 13.43 43.09
C THR A 14 6.68 12.84 41.73
N CYS A 15 6.00 13.62 40.90
CA CYS A 15 6.11 13.40 39.46
C CYS A 15 7.49 13.91 39.03
N PRO A 16 8.32 13.11 38.33
CA PRO A 16 9.49 13.68 37.69
C PRO A 16 8.98 14.74 36.71
N LEU A 17 9.55 15.94 36.75
CA LEU A 17 9.31 16.93 35.71
C LEU A 17 9.52 16.23 34.37
N TRP A 18 8.48 16.18 33.56
CA TRP A 18 8.51 15.70 32.18
C TRP A 18 9.71 16.37 31.52
N GLN A 19 10.79 15.61 31.27
CA GLN A 19 11.86 16.10 30.44
C GLN A 19 11.25 16.30 29.06
N VAL A 20 11.01 17.57 28.73
CA VAL A 20 10.73 18.00 27.36
C VAL A 20 11.96 17.64 26.57
N SER A 21 11.95 16.46 25.97
CA SER A 21 12.93 16.06 24.98
C SER A 21 12.73 17.01 23.81
N GLN A 22 13.53 18.07 23.73
CA GLN A 22 13.59 18.88 22.53
C GLN A 22 14.27 18.05 21.45
N SER A 23 13.46 17.30 20.70
CA SER A 23 13.87 16.75 19.43
C SER A 23 14.00 17.91 18.46
N VAL A 24 15.25 18.23 18.09
CA VAL A 24 15.55 19.10 16.95
C VAL A 24 14.88 18.53 15.71
N PRO A 25 14.13 19.31 14.92
CA PRO A 25 13.51 18.80 13.71
C PRO A 25 14.62 18.50 12.70
N LEU A 26 14.91 17.20 12.52
CA LEU A 26 15.55 16.74 11.30
C LEU A 26 14.56 17.02 10.18
N MET A 27 14.89 18.01 9.35
CA MET A 27 14.11 18.46 8.20
C MET A 27 13.57 17.25 7.42
N ALA A 28 12.26 17.08 7.48
CA ALA A 28 11.58 16.08 6.69
C ALA A 28 11.69 16.45 5.21
N LYS A 29 12.03 15.48 4.37
CA LYS A 29 11.65 15.52 2.95
C LYS A 29 10.12 15.52 2.89
N GLU A 30 9.56 16.33 2.00
CA GLU A 30 8.13 16.69 1.88
C GLU A 30 7.13 15.56 2.20
N PRO A 31 5.95 15.88 2.76
CA PRO A 31 4.83 14.94 2.88
C PRO A 31 4.53 14.23 1.56
N MET A 32 4.04 12.98 1.63
CA MET A 32 3.53 12.29 0.45
C MET A 32 2.48 13.16 -0.23
N ARG A 33 2.62 13.39 -1.55
CA ARG A 33 1.71 14.29 -2.29
C ARG A 33 0.28 13.75 -2.23
N GLU A 34 -0.70 14.63 -2.00
CA GLU A 34 -2.13 14.27 -2.03
C GLU A 34 -2.54 13.59 -3.35
N SER A 35 -1.87 13.94 -4.45
CA SER A 35 -2.02 13.29 -5.74
C SER A 35 -1.70 11.78 -5.67
N CYS A 36 -0.70 11.35 -4.90
CA CYS A 36 -0.39 9.93 -4.74
C CYS A 36 -1.55 9.15 -4.08
N VAL A 37 -2.27 9.77 -3.14
CA VAL A 37 -3.49 9.20 -2.53
C VAL A 37 -4.59 9.04 -3.59
N LEU A 38 -4.83 10.09 -4.38
CA LEU A 38 -5.85 10.09 -5.43
C LEU A 38 -5.58 8.99 -6.45
N TYR A 39 -4.36 8.94 -7.00
CA TYR A 39 -4.00 7.94 -8.01
C TYR A 39 -3.99 6.51 -7.47
N ALA A 40 -3.68 6.30 -6.18
CA ALA A 40 -3.77 4.98 -5.56
C ALA A 40 -5.21 4.49 -5.49
N ARG A 41 -6.16 5.37 -5.17
CA ARG A 41 -7.59 5.07 -5.18
C ARG A 41 -8.10 4.80 -6.59
N THR A 42 -7.71 5.63 -7.56
CA THR A 42 -8.04 5.44 -8.96
C THR A 42 -7.55 4.09 -9.48
N LEU A 43 -6.32 3.69 -9.15
CA LEU A 43 -5.80 2.37 -9.50
C LEU A 43 -6.67 1.24 -8.93
N LEU A 44 -7.03 1.32 -7.64
CA LEU A 44 -7.87 0.30 -7.00
C LEU A 44 -9.26 0.20 -7.66
N GLN A 45 -9.86 1.35 -7.99
CA GLN A 45 -11.12 1.40 -8.72
C GLN A 45 -11.00 0.73 -10.09
N ASN A 46 -9.97 1.09 -10.86
CA ASN A 46 -9.76 0.55 -12.20
C ASN A 46 -9.47 -0.95 -12.21
N ILE A 47 -8.74 -1.47 -11.22
CA ILE A 47 -8.59 -2.93 -11.04
C ILE A 47 -9.96 -3.58 -10.82
N THR A 48 -10.77 -2.99 -9.95
CA THR A 48 -12.11 -3.49 -9.62
C THR A 48 -13.02 -3.48 -10.84
N ASP A 49 -12.99 -2.41 -11.64
CA ASP A 49 -13.78 -2.28 -12.85
C ASP A 49 -13.37 -3.31 -13.90
N VAL A 50 -12.06 -3.51 -14.11
CA VAL A 50 -11.54 -4.55 -15.02
C VAL A 50 -11.99 -5.94 -14.58
N LEU A 51 -11.87 -6.28 -13.28
CA LEU A 51 -12.32 -7.57 -12.74
C LEU A 51 -13.82 -7.84 -12.95
N ASN A 52 -14.63 -6.79 -13.13
CA ASN A 52 -16.06 -6.86 -13.39
C ASN A 52 -16.41 -6.83 -14.89
N GLN A 53 -15.44 -6.71 -15.80
CA GLN A 53 -15.68 -6.67 -17.24
C GLN A 53 -16.14 -8.04 -17.77
N LYS A 54 -17.40 -8.10 -18.19
CA LYS A 54 -18.02 -9.31 -18.77
C LYS A 54 -17.40 -9.72 -20.11
N THR A 55 -16.90 -8.76 -20.89
CA THR A 55 -16.29 -9.02 -22.20
C THR A 55 -14.92 -9.69 -22.06
N LEU A 56 -14.07 -9.17 -21.18
CA LEU A 56 -12.73 -9.70 -20.93
C LEU A 56 -12.78 -11.07 -20.23
N PHE A 57 -13.66 -11.24 -19.24
CA PHE A 57 -13.77 -12.47 -18.45
C PHE A 57 -15.02 -13.29 -18.79
N SER A 58 -15.47 -13.26 -20.05
CA SER A 58 -16.64 -14.05 -20.48
C SER A 58 -16.48 -15.54 -20.13
N GLY A 59 -17.47 -16.11 -19.44
CA GLY A 59 -17.45 -17.49 -18.93
C GLY A 59 -16.61 -17.69 -17.65
N ILE A 60 -16.03 -16.63 -17.08
CA ILE A 60 -15.19 -16.67 -15.89
C ILE A 60 -15.79 -15.71 -14.84
N ASP A 61 -16.30 -16.26 -13.74
CA ASP A 61 -16.67 -15.46 -12.58
C ASP A 61 -15.42 -15.21 -11.74
N CYS A 62 -14.80 -14.05 -11.95
CA CYS A 62 -13.59 -13.66 -11.23
C CYS A 62 -13.80 -13.60 -9.72
N MET A 63 -14.97 -13.19 -9.24
CA MET A 63 -15.22 -13.06 -7.81
C MET A 63 -15.11 -14.41 -7.10
N LYS A 64 -15.47 -15.51 -7.78
CA LYS A 64 -15.34 -16.88 -7.29
C LYS A 64 -13.96 -17.51 -7.45
N GLN A 65 -13.07 -16.91 -8.24
CA GLN A 65 -11.72 -17.47 -8.42
C GLN A 65 -10.81 -17.16 -7.22
N ASN A 66 -9.90 -18.08 -6.92
CA ASN A 66 -8.80 -17.78 -5.99
C ASN A 66 -7.87 -16.72 -6.57
N MET A 67 -7.22 -15.94 -5.72
CA MET A 67 -6.20 -14.99 -6.16
C MET A 67 -4.83 -15.66 -6.33
N GLU A 68 -4.03 -15.13 -7.26
CA GLU A 68 -2.62 -15.43 -7.37
C GLU A 68 -1.81 -14.23 -6.89
N LEU A 69 -1.09 -14.40 -5.78
CA LEU A 69 -0.24 -13.36 -5.22
C LEU A 69 1.19 -13.50 -5.72
N TYR A 70 1.79 -12.38 -6.12
CA TYR A 70 3.24 -12.30 -6.26
C TYR A 70 3.91 -12.49 -4.88
N LYS A 71 4.71 -13.57 -4.76
CA LYS A 71 5.33 -14.02 -3.50
C LYS A 71 6.78 -13.59 -3.32
N ASN A 72 7.43 -13.03 -4.35
CA ASN A 72 8.83 -12.59 -4.25
C ASN A 72 8.99 -11.31 -3.43
N THR A 73 7.90 -10.78 -2.87
CA THR A 73 7.91 -9.65 -1.95
C THR A 73 7.48 -10.11 -0.57
N SER A 74 8.26 -9.69 0.45
CA SER A 74 7.88 -9.81 1.86
C SER A 74 6.80 -8.79 2.25
N THR A 75 6.06 -8.26 1.28
CA THR A 75 5.00 -7.28 1.46
C THR A 75 3.99 -7.70 2.53
N PRO A 76 3.42 -8.93 2.56
CA PRO A 76 2.46 -9.30 3.61
C PRO A 76 3.05 -9.22 5.03
N SER A 77 4.30 -9.65 5.21
CA SER A 77 4.99 -9.62 6.51
C SER A 77 5.48 -8.22 6.89
N ALA A 78 5.80 -7.38 5.91
CA ALA A 78 6.10 -5.97 6.12
C ALA A 78 4.83 -5.17 6.51
N CYS A 79 3.67 -5.58 5.99
CA CYS A 79 2.36 -4.93 6.20
C CYS A 79 1.57 -5.48 7.39
N ALA A 80 2.05 -6.51 8.07
CA ALA A 80 1.37 -7.04 9.25
C ALA A 80 1.45 -5.98 10.37
N PRO A 81 0.31 -5.56 10.97
CA PRO A 81 0.33 -4.66 12.12
C PRO A 81 1.06 -5.38 13.26
N GLN A 82 2.26 -4.91 13.59
CA GLN A 82 3.04 -5.39 14.72
C GLN A 82 2.89 -4.41 15.88
N VAL A 83 2.90 -4.97 17.10
CA VAL A 83 2.88 -4.27 18.40
C VAL A 83 3.76 -3.01 18.33
N PRO A 84 3.31 -1.84 18.86
CA PRO A 84 3.93 -0.54 18.59
C PRO A 84 5.30 -0.42 19.25
N THR A 85 6.33 -0.97 18.62
CA THR A 85 7.73 -0.66 18.90
C THR A 85 8.53 -0.55 17.61
N LEU A 86 9.38 0.47 17.60
CA LEU A 86 10.27 0.97 16.54
C LEU A 86 9.59 1.68 15.35
N ASN A 87 9.70 3.01 15.36
CA ASN A 87 9.52 4.00 14.30
C ASN A 87 8.62 3.58 13.12
N THR A 88 7.31 3.69 13.32
CA THR A 88 6.27 3.53 12.29
C THR A 88 6.57 4.28 11.00
N ARG A 89 7.17 5.48 11.10
CA ARG A 89 7.63 6.29 9.95
C ARG A 89 8.65 5.56 9.07
N PHE A 90 9.65 4.94 9.67
CA PHE A 90 10.71 4.20 8.95
C PHE A 90 10.14 2.95 8.27
N LYS A 91 9.23 2.23 8.95
CA LYS A 91 8.57 1.04 8.41
C LYS A 91 7.68 1.39 7.19
N SER A 92 6.87 2.43 7.28
CA SER A 92 5.99 2.86 6.19
C SER A 92 6.76 3.29 4.94
N LYS A 93 7.91 3.96 5.13
CA LYS A 93 8.80 4.31 4.01
C LYS A 93 9.45 3.08 3.38
N MET A 94 10.03 2.18 4.17
CA MET A 94 10.59 0.92 3.66
C MET A 94 9.54 0.10 2.90
N MET A 95 8.30 0.10 3.39
CA MET A 95 7.18 -0.59 2.75
C MET A 95 6.80 0.03 1.41
N PHE A 96 6.77 1.36 1.36
CA PHE A 96 6.53 2.10 0.12
C PHE A 96 7.61 1.84 -0.93
N ASP A 97 8.88 1.77 -0.53
CA ASP A 97 9.99 1.43 -1.42
C ASP A 97 9.86 0.00 -1.98
N ILE A 98 9.39 -0.97 -1.16
CA ILE A 98 9.10 -2.35 -1.62
C ILE A 98 7.96 -2.36 -2.65
N TYR A 99 6.90 -1.57 -2.43
CA TYR A 99 5.80 -1.48 -3.40
C TYR A 99 6.25 -0.91 -4.73
N CYS A 100 6.94 0.22 -4.72
CA CYS A 100 7.47 0.86 -5.93
C CYS A 100 8.46 -0.08 -6.64
N GLY A 101 9.44 -0.63 -5.90
CA GLY A 101 10.55 -1.38 -6.47
C GLY A 101 10.22 -2.80 -6.93
N CYS A 102 9.24 -3.45 -6.31
CA CYS A 102 8.95 -4.86 -6.57
C CYS A 102 7.51 -5.12 -7.03
N ASP A 103 6.50 -4.76 -6.23
CA ASP A 103 5.11 -5.12 -6.54
C ASP A 103 4.59 -4.39 -7.78
N LEU A 104 4.64 -3.04 -7.80
CA LEU A 104 4.15 -2.24 -8.93
C LEU A 104 4.92 -2.55 -10.22
N LYS A 105 6.25 -2.74 -10.12
CA LYS A 105 7.09 -3.17 -11.24
C LYS A 105 6.68 -4.54 -11.80
N HIS A 106 6.37 -5.50 -10.93
CA HIS A 106 5.92 -6.82 -11.36
C HIS A 106 4.59 -6.72 -12.11
N TYR A 107 3.59 -6.05 -11.50
CA TYR A 107 2.28 -5.91 -12.14
C TYR A 107 2.35 -5.12 -13.44
N TYR A 108 3.21 -4.10 -13.53
CA TYR A 108 3.41 -3.38 -14.78
C TYR A 108 3.85 -4.31 -15.92
N LYS A 109 4.83 -5.20 -15.67
CA LYS A 109 5.28 -6.19 -16.66
C LYS A 109 4.18 -7.16 -17.07
N VAL A 110 3.37 -7.61 -16.11
CA VAL A 110 2.22 -8.48 -16.39
C VAL A 110 1.22 -7.75 -17.28
N LEU A 111 0.82 -6.53 -16.93
CA LEU A 111 -0.21 -5.76 -17.62
C LEU A 111 0.23 -5.29 -19.02
N ALA A 112 1.52 -5.00 -19.22
CA ALA A 112 2.06 -4.60 -20.52
C ALA A 112 1.92 -5.69 -21.61
N ALA A 113 1.73 -6.95 -21.20
CA ALA A 113 1.52 -8.09 -22.09
C ALA A 113 0.04 -8.46 -22.27
N GLN A 114 -0.90 -7.64 -21.79
CA GLN A 114 -2.32 -7.98 -21.66
C GLN A 114 -3.21 -6.89 -22.26
N PRO A 115 -4.43 -7.22 -22.72
CA PRO A 115 -5.35 -6.26 -23.33
C PRO A 115 -6.09 -5.38 -22.30
N VAL A 116 -5.36 -4.87 -21.30
CA VAL A 116 -5.88 -4.07 -20.17
C VAL A 116 -5.23 -2.68 -20.15
N GLY A 117 -5.26 -2.00 -21.30
CA GLY A 117 -4.54 -0.75 -21.54
C GLY A 117 -4.89 0.39 -20.57
N THR A 118 -6.17 0.51 -20.18
CA THR A 118 -6.60 1.52 -19.19
C THR A 118 -5.99 1.28 -17.82
N LEU A 119 -5.90 0.01 -17.39
CA LEU A 119 -5.30 -0.35 -16.12
C LEU A 119 -3.77 -0.16 -16.12
N LEU A 120 -3.11 -0.47 -17.24
CA LEU A 120 -1.69 -0.21 -17.43
C LEU A 120 -1.38 1.30 -17.35
N PHE A 121 -2.24 2.14 -17.94
CA PHE A 121 -2.11 3.59 -17.87
C PHE A 121 -2.23 4.10 -16.43
N SER A 122 -3.25 3.71 -15.69
CA SER A 122 -3.42 4.16 -14.29
C SER A 122 -2.30 3.69 -13.37
N LEU A 123 -1.74 2.51 -13.61
CA LEU A 123 -0.57 2.03 -12.88
C LEU A 123 0.65 2.92 -13.18
N ARG A 124 0.88 3.29 -14.44
CA ARG A 124 1.96 4.20 -14.82
C ARG A 124 1.82 5.55 -14.13
N GLU A 125 0.63 6.15 -14.18
CA GLU A 125 0.38 7.45 -13.56
C GLU A 125 0.64 7.41 -12.05
N LEU A 126 0.20 6.34 -11.36
CA LEU A 126 0.52 6.15 -9.94
C LEU A 126 2.04 6.14 -9.73
N MET A 127 2.76 5.33 -10.49
CA MET A 127 4.22 5.17 -10.35
C MET A 127 4.96 6.49 -10.61
N GLU A 128 4.49 7.32 -11.53
CA GLU A 128 5.06 8.64 -11.82
C GLU A 128 4.75 9.64 -10.71
N VAL A 129 3.49 9.77 -10.30
CA VAL A 129 3.03 10.76 -9.31
C VAL A 129 3.60 10.49 -7.92
N CYS A 130 3.75 9.21 -7.57
CA CYS A 130 4.28 8.74 -6.30
C CYS A 130 5.83 8.64 -6.28
N ASP A 131 6.51 9.17 -7.30
CA ASP A 131 7.97 9.18 -7.44
C ASP A 131 8.61 7.77 -7.32
N CYS A 132 7.97 6.72 -7.88
CA CYS A 132 8.54 5.38 -7.97
C CYS A 132 9.67 5.26 -9.03
N THR A 133 10.42 6.35 -9.28
CA THR A 133 11.19 6.70 -10.50
C THR A 133 12.37 5.79 -10.89
N GLN A 134 12.57 4.63 -10.25
CA GLN A 134 13.54 3.64 -10.75
C GLN A 134 13.11 2.91 -12.05
N LEU A 135 12.07 3.36 -12.77
CA LEU A 135 11.19 2.44 -13.49
C LEU A 135 10.73 2.78 -14.91
N LEU A 136 11.17 3.88 -15.52
CA LEU A 136 10.73 4.24 -16.88
C LEU A 136 11.77 3.96 -17.98
N SER A 137 12.60 2.93 -17.82
CA SER A 137 13.41 2.42 -18.93
C SER A 137 12.59 1.41 -19.74
N ILE A 138 11.97 1.92 -20.81
CA ILE A 138 11.54 1.25 -22.05
C ILE A 138 10.69 -0.01 -21.84
N PHE A 139 9.38 0.15 -21.96
CA PHE A 139 8.48 -0.98 -22.20
C PHE A 139 7.55 -0.69 -23.37
N THR A 140 7.71 -1.48 -24.42
CA THR A 140 6.80 -1.56 -25.56
C THR A 140 5.59 -2.41 -25.17
N ALA A 141 4.39 -1.87 -25.37
CA ALA A 141 3.16 -2.64 -25.23
C ALA A 141 3.14 -3.72 -26.32
N ALA A 142 2.91 -4.98 -25.93
CA ALA A 142 2.77 -6.04 -26.91
C ALA A 142 1.40 -5.93 -27.59
N ALA A 143 1.38 -6.02 -28.91
CA ALA A 143 0.17 -5.96 -29.71
C ALA A 143 -0.76 -7.15 -29.39
N ASN A 144 -2.04 -6.80 -29.20
CA ASN A 144 -3.20 -7.67 -28.97
C ASN A 144 -3.06 -9.09 -29.54
N LEU A 145 -2.91 -10.08 -28.65
CA LEU A 145 -3.14 -11.48 -28.97
C LEU A 145 -4.48 -11.89 -28.36
N GLY A 146 -5.33 -12.56 -29.13
CA GLY A 146 -6.57 -13.15 -28.61
C GLY A 146 -6.25 -14.04 -27.42
N THR A 147 -6.84 -13.73 -26.26
CA THR A 147 -6.52 -14.46 -25.02
C THR A 147 -7.37 -15.71 -24.92
N SER A 148 -6.73 -16.88 -24.79
CA SER A 148 -7.41 -18.15 -24.55
C SER A 148 -8.19 -18.11 -23.23
N PHE A 149 -9.11 -19.05 -23.00
CA PHE A 149 -9.80 -19.16 -21.73
C PHE A 149 -8.84 -19.24 -20.54
N ASP A 150 -7.79 -20.07 -20.63
CA ASP A 150 -6.80 -20.22 -19.57
C ASP A 150 -5.99 -18.95 -19.33
N GLN A 151 -5.66 -18.20 -20.38
CA GLN A 151 -4.98 -16.91 -20.25
C GLN A 151 -5.87 -15.88 -19.55
N ARG A 152 -7.17 -15.83 -19.89
CA ARG A 152 -8.15 -14.96 -19.23
C ARG A 152 -8.37 -15.37 -17.78
N LEU A 153 -8.42 -16.67 -17.49
CA LEU A 153 -8.55 -17.20 -16.14
C LEU A 153 -7.31 -16.85 -15.30
N HIS A 154 -6.11 -17.05 -15.85
CA HIS A 154 -4.87 -16.67 -15.18
C HIS A 154 -4.81 -15.16 -14.91
N LEU A 155 -5.10 -14.33 -15.92
CA LEU A 155 -5.15 -12.87 -15.77
C LEU A 155 -6.12 -12.46 -14.67
N CYS A 156 -7.30 -13.06 -14.62
CA CYS A 156 -8.30 -12.84 -13.58
C CYS A 156 -7.75 -13.11 -12.17
N LYS A 157 -7.07 -14.26 -11.97
CA LYS A 157 -6.45 -14.60 -10.67
C LYS A 157 -5.35 -13.63 -10.28
N VAL A 158 -4.51 -13.22 -11.22
CA VAL A 158 -3.43 -12.25 -11.00
C VAL A 158 -3.99 -10.87 -10.66
N LEU A 159 -5.03 -10.41 -11.37
CA LEU A 159 -5.68 -9.12 -11.07
C LEU A 159 -6.37 -9.13 -9.71
N LYS A 160 -6.91 -10.26 -9.24
CA LYS A 160 -7.38 -10.39 -7.86
C LYS A 160 -6.26 -10.26 -6.84
N GLY A 161 -5.10 -10.86 -7.11
CA GLY A 161 -3.91 -10.67 -6.29
C GLY A 161 -3.48 -9.20 -6.28
N PHE A 162 -3.55 -8.54 -7.44
CA PHE A 162 -3.22 -7.13 -7.56
C PHE A 162 -4.20 -6.24 -6.78
N GLN A 163 -5.50 -6.54 -6.81
CA GLN A 163 -6.51 -5.81 -6.05
C GLN A 163 -6.17 -5.80 -4.54
N VAL A 164 -5.80 -6.96 -3.98
CA VAL A 164 -5.39 -7.06 -2.56
C VAL A 164 -4.12 -6.25 -2.28
N ARG A 165 -3.13 -6.31 -3.18
CA ARG A 165 -1.91 -5.49 -3.07
C ARG A 165 -2.23 -4.00 -3.15
N ALA A 166 -3.10 -3.57 -4.07
CA ALA A 166 -3.53 -2.20 -4.24
C ALA A 166 -4.28 -1.66 -3.01
N ILE A 167 -5.13 -2.48 -2.36
CA ILE A 167 -5.74 -2.12 -1.06
C ILE A 167 -4.65 -1.85 -0.02
N THR A 168 -3.64 -2.71 0.04
CA THR A 168 -2.55 -2.57 1.01
C THR A 168 -1.72 -1.31 0.74
N ILE A 169 -1.40 -1.03 -0.53
CA ILE A 169 -0.73 0.20 -0.98
C ILE A 169 -1.53 1.44 -0.57
N ASN A 170 -2.84 1.46 -0.81
CA ASN A 170 -3.72 2.56 -0.43
C ASN A 170 -3.65 2.84 1.09
N ARG A 171 -3.62 1.78 1.91
CA ARG A 171 -3.51 1.92 3.38
C ARG A 171 -2.18 2.56 3.80
N VAL A 172 -1.08 2.17 3.16
CA VAL A 172 0.25 2.71 3.47
C VAL A 172 0.38 4.17 3.06
N ILE A 173 -0.07 4.50 1.85
CA ILE A 173 -0.09 5.88 1.36
C ILE A 173 -0.93 6.75 2.30
N ALA A 174 -2.12 6.28 2.70
CA ALA A 174 -2.98 7.00 3.65
C ALA A 174 -2.30 7.21 5.01
N TYR A 175 -1.57 6.22 5.52
CA TYR A 175 -0.80 6.36 6.76
C TYR A 175 0.31 7.42 6.60
N MET A 176 1.05 7.41 5.48
CA MET A 176 2.10 8.38 5.20
C MET A 176 1.60 9.81 4.99
N THR A 177 0.32 10.00 4.67
CA THR A 177 -0.33 11.32 4.58
C THR A 177 -1.01 11.75 5.88
N SER A 178 -1.05 10.91 6.91
CA SER A 178 -1.68 11.25 8.18
C SER A 178 -0.80 12.16 9.05
N ASP A 179 -1.42 12.97 9.89
CA ASP A 179 -0.72 13.84 10.84
C ASP A 179 0.16 13.07 11.84
N GLU A 180 -0.15 11.79 12.09
CA GLU A 180 0.68 10.91 12.93
C GLU A 180 2.02 10.56 12.27
N TYR A 181 2.10 10.62 10.94
CA TYR A 181 3.35 10.43 10.20
C TYR A 181 4.19 11.71 10.13
N THR A 182 3.57 12.90 10.18
CA THR A 182 4.27 14.18 10.07
C THR A 182 4.80 14.69 11.41
N LYS A 183 4.15 14.35 12.53
CA LYS A 183 4.61 14.56 13.91
C LYS A 183 5.82 13.70 14.28
#